data_AF-A0A644XVE1-F1
#
_entry.id   AF-A0A644XVE1-F1
#
_cell.length_a   1.000
_cell.length_b   1.000
_cell.length_c   1.000
_cell.angle_alpha   90.00
_cell.angle_beta   90.00
_cell.angle_gamma   90.00
#
_symmetry.space_group_name_H-M   'P 1'
#
loop_
_entity.id
_entity.type
_entity.pdbx_description
1 polymer ?
#
loop_
_entity_poly.entity_id
_entity_poly.type
_entity_poly.pdbx_seq_one_letter_code
_entity_poly.pdbx_strand_id
1 'polypeptide(L)' 'MTPLTDERPFSDVLSDWISRHGGSAYAVSDGRILSARRQTVSNWLDGRPCQFELEVRALMAAVDSGYRPARTSA' A
#
# COMPACT_ATOMS: atom_id res chain seq x y z
N MET A 1 -4.01 14.75 3.13
CA MET A 1 -4.56 13.77 4.09
C MET A 1 -3.62 12.57 4.09
N THR A 2 -3.35 11.93 5.24
CA THR A 2 -2.43 10.78 5.28
C THR A 2 -3.22 9.48 5.16
N PRO A 3 -2.66 8.41 4.58
CA PRO A 3 -3.34 7.11 4.48
C PRO A 3 -3.88 6.57 5.80
N LEU A 4 -3.26 6.94 6.93
CA LEU A 4 -3.62 6.48 8.26
C LEU A 4 -4.90 7.11 8.81
N THR A 5 -5.18 8.39 8.51
CA THR A 5 -6.35 9.11 9.02
C THR A 5 -7.42 9.36 7.97
N ASP A 6 -7.24 8.82 6.76
CA ASP A 6 -8.18 8.96 5.66
C ASP A 6 -9.41 8.06 5.85
N GLU A 7 -10.60 8.66 5.96
CA GLU A 7 -11.87 7.98 6.18
C GLU A 7 -12.41 7.25 4.94
N ARG A 8 -11.79 7.45 3.76
CA ARG A 8 -12.19 6.74 2.54
C ARG A 8 -11.97 5.23 2.68
N PRO A 9 -12.72 4.41 1.91
CA PRO A 9 -12.47 2.97 1.81
C PRO A 9 -11.01 2.68 1.49
N PHE A 10 -10.48 1.58 2.05
CA PHE A 10 -9.07 1.21 1.85
C PHE A 10 -8.68 1.07 0.39
N SER A 11 -9.56 0.51 -0.45
CA SER A 11 -9.35 0.40 -1.90
C SER A 11 -9.03 1.73 -2.55
N ASP A 12 -9.75 2.78 -2.16
CA ASP A 12 -9.65 4.11 -2.74
C ASP A 12 -8.37 4.81 -2.29
N VAL A 13 -8.06 4.69 -1.00
CA VAL A 13 -6.82 5.21 -0.40
C VAL A 13 -5.60 4.50 -1.00
N LEU A 14 -5.66 3.17 -1.15
CA LEU A 14 -4.61 2.37 -1.75
C LEU A 14 -4.41 2.71 -3.23
N SER A 15 -5.49 2.86 -4.00
CA SER A 15 -5.44 3.24 -5.41
C SER A 15 -4.75 4.59 -5.62
N ASP A 16 -5.20 5.61 -4.89
CA ASP A 16 -4.64 6.97 -4.92
C ASP A 16 -3.16 6.98 -4.50
N TRP A 17 -2.81 6.22 -3.46
CA TRP A 17 -1.42 6.08 -3.02
C TRP A 17 -0.56 5.38 -4.09
N ILE A 18 -1.03 4.29 -4.71
CA ILE A 18 -0.31 3.62 -5.81
C ILE A 18 -0.05 4.56 -6.98
N SER A 19 -1.02 5.41 -7.34
CA SER A 19 -0.86 6.40 -8.41
C SER A 19 0.32 7.36 -8.16
N ARG A 20 0.64 7.66 -6.89
CA ARG A 20 1.79 8.51 -6.51
C ARG A 20 3.13 7.76 -6.46
N HIS A 21 3.11 6.43 -6.32
CA HIS A 21 4.29 5.60 -6.00
C HIS A 21 4.65 4.58 -7.08
N GLY A 22 4.36 4.88 -8.35
CA GLY A 22 4.75 4.05 -9.50
C GLY A 22 3.58 3.50 -10.32
N GLY A 23 2.34 3.89 -9.98
CA GLY A 23 1.17 3.77 -10.85
C GLY A 23 0.66 2.35 -11.10
N SER A 24 1.21 1.34 -10.41
CA SER A 24 0.79 -0.05 -10.59
C SER A 24 0.92 -0.86 -9.32
N ALA A 25 0.05 -1.87 -9.16
CA ALA A 25 0.17 -2.84 -8.08
C ALA A 25 1.53 -3.55 -8.08
N TYR A 26 2.13 -3.76 -9.26
CA TYR A 26 3.47 -4.35 -9.38
C TYR A 26 4.55 -3.47 -8.75
N ALA A 27 4.49 -2.15 -8.92
CA ALA A 27 5.51 -1.24 -8.40
C ALA A 27 5.58 -1.27 -6.87
N VAL A 28 4.47 -1.58 -6.20
CA VAL A 28 4.36 -1.53 -4.75
C VAL A 28 4.38 -2.91 -4.07
N SER A 29 4.26 -4.01 -4.82
CA SER A 29 4.15 -5.37 -4.26
C SER A 29 5.48 -6.12 -4.18
N ASP A 30 5.41 -7.32 -3.59
CA ASP A 30 6.48 -8.33 -3.52
C ASP A 30 7.77 -7.79 -2.89
N GLY A 31 7.62 -7.03 -1.81
CA GLY A 31 8.74 -6.48 -1.02
C GLY A 31 9.37 -5.21 -1.61
N ARG A 32 8.83 -4.66 -2.71
CA ARG A 32 9.30 -3.36 -3.25
C ARG A 32 8.96 -2.21 -2.32
N ILE A 33 7.71 -2.18 -1.85
CA ILE A 33 7.27 -1.26 -0.80
C ILE A 33 6.44 -2.04 0.23
N LEU A 34 5.43 -2.74 -0.26
CA LEU A 34 4.59 -3.64 0.51
C LEU A 34 5.14 -5.06 0.41
N SER A 35 5.18 -5.77 1.53
CA SER A 35 5.51 -7.21 1.57
C SER A 35 4.42 -8.09 0.94
N ALA A 36 3.24 -7.54 0.70
CA ALA A 36 2.11 -8.25 0.10
C ALA A 36 2.43 -8.66 -1.34
N ARG A 37 1.97 -9.87 -1.73
CA ARG A 37 2.07 -10.34 -3.12
C ARG A 37 1.22 -9.47 -4.03
N ARG A 38 1.59 -9.38 -5.32
CA ARG A 38 0.82 -8.61 -6.31
C ARG A 38 -0.67 -8.95 -6.32
N GLN A 39 -1.02 -10.24 -6.26
CA GLN A 39 -2.41 -10.70 -6.25
C GLN A 39 -3.17 -10.22 -5.01
N THR A 40 -2.52 -10.18 -3.85
CA THR A 40 -3.10 -9.68 -2.61
C THR A 40 -3.41 -8.19 -2.73
N VAL A 41 -2.48 -7.40 -3.29
CA VAL A 41 -2.69 -5.97 -3.55
C VAL A 41 -3.84 -5.76 -4.53
N SER A 42 -3.93 -6.56 -5.60
CA SER A 42 -5.06 -6.51 -6.53
C SER A 42 -6.39 -6.82 -5.85
N ASN A 43 -6.45 -7.84 -4.99
CA ASN A 43 -7.67 -8.15 -4.24
C ASN A 43 -8.13 -6.99 -3.36
N TRP A 44 -7.20 -6.27 -2.72
CA TRP A 44 -7.53 -5.08 -1.92
C TRP A 44 -8.04 -3.93 -2.78
N LEU A 45 -7.48 -3.72 -3.97
CA LEU A 45 -7.98 -2.74 -4.94
C LEU A 45 -9.40 -3.07 -5.42
N ASP A 46 -9.74 -4.36 -5.53
CA ASP A 46 -11.09 -4.82 -5.84
C ASP A 46 -12.06 -4.72 -4.63
N GLY A 47 -11.63 -4.12 -3.52
CA GLY A 47 -12.44 -3.92 -2.32
C GLY A 47 -12.54 -5.15 -1.40
N ARG A 48 -11.73 -6.19 -1.60
CA ARG A 48 -11.69 -7.32 -0.65
C ARG A 48 -11.07 -6.88 0.68
N PRO A 49 -11.52 -7.44 1.81
CA PRO A 49 -11.00 -7.08 3.14
C PRO A 49 -9.49 -7.25 3.24
N CYS A 50 -8.83 -6.27 3.88
CA CYS A 50 -7.44 -6.37 4.31
C CYS A 50 -7.41 -6.59 5.83
N GLN A 51 -7.03 -7.79 6.27
CA GLN A 51 -6.94 -8.10 7.70
C GLN A 51 -5.94 -7.20 8.43
N PHE A 52 -4.95 -6.68 7.71
CA PHE A 52 -3.86 -5.84 8.23
C PHE A 52 -3.99 -4.39 7.74
N GLU A 53 -5.21 -3.90 7.56
CA GLU A 53 -5.45 -2.58 6.97
C GLU A 53 -4.73 -1.46 7.73
N LEU A 54 -4.78 -1.49 9.06
CA LEU A 54 -4.16 -0.46 9.90
C LEU A 54 -2.64 -0.45 9.73
N GLU A 55 -2.00 -1.61 9.73
CA GLU A 55 -0.56 -1.75 9.55
C GLU A 55 -0.13 -1.33 8.15
N VAL A 56 -0.91 -1.69 7.12
CA VAL A 56 -0.62 -1.29 5.74
C VAL A 56 -0.79 0.23 5.58
N ARG A 57 -1.85 0.83 6.13
CA ARG A 57 -2.02 2.30 6.13
C ARG A 57 -0.91 3.03 6.88
N ALA A 58 -0.47 2.48 8.02
CA ALA A 58 0.66 3.04 8.77
C ALA A 58 1.96 3.00 7.95
N LEU A 59 2.22 1.88 7.26
CA LEU A 59 3.36 1.77 6.35
C LEU A 59 3.27 2.76 5.17
N MET A 60 2.10 2.90 4.54
CA MET A 60 1.88 3.88 3.47
C MET A 60 2.14 5.31 3.95
N ALA A 61 1.67 5.66 5.16
CA ALA A 61 1.91 6.97 5.75
C ALA A 61 3.38 7.22 6.10
N ALA A 62 4.09 6.18 6.57
CA ALA A 62 5.53 6.26 6.79
C ALA A 62 6.27 6.50 5.47
N VAL A 63 5.91 5.79 4.40
CA VAL A 63 6.51 5.97 3.06
C VAL A 63 6.26 7.38 2.52
N ASP A 64 5.04 7.90 2.66
CA ASP A 64 4.71 9.29 2.31
C ASP A 64 5.55 10.31 3.11
N SER A 65 5.97 9.94 4.34
CA SER A 65 6.83 10.75 5.21
C SER A 65 8.34 10.57 4.94
N GLY A 66 8.72 9.77 3.94
CA GLY A 66 10.10 9.55 3.52
C GLY A 66 10.76 8.26 4.05
N TYR A 67 10.02 7.41 4.77
CA TYR A 67 10.50 6.07 5.11
C TYR A 67 10.75 5.26 3.83
N ARG A 68 11.91 4.63 3.73
CA ARG A 68 12.21 3.68 2.66
C ARG A 68 12.35 2.28 3.27
N PRO A 69 11.46 1.33 2.94
CA PRO A 69 11.64 -0.04 3.39
C PRO A 69 12.98 -0.55 2.88
N ALA A 70 13.70 -1.29 3.73
CA ALA A 70 14.93 -1.94 3.32
C ALA A 70 14.61 -2.84 2.12
N ARG A 71 15.36 -2.70 1.02
CA ARG A 71 15.22 -3.61 -0.12
C ARG A 71 15.55 -5.00 0.39
N THR A 72 14.54 -5.85 0.58
CA THR A 72 14.76 -7.26 0.81
C THR A 72 15.32 -7.82 -0.49
N SER A 73 16.64 -7.92 -0.59
CA SER A 73 17.27 -8.77 -1.60
C SER A 73 16.77 -10.19 -1.33
N ALA A 74 15.93 -10.68 -2.23
CA ALA A 74 15.55 -12.09 -2.29
C ALA A 74 16.73 -12.93 -2.75
#